data_AF-A0A6M2D7M7-F1
#
_entry.id   AF-A0A6M2D7M7-F1
#
_cell.length_a   1.000
_cell.length_b   1.000
_cell.length_c   1.000
_cell.angle_alpha   90.00
_cell.angle_beta   90.00
_cell.angle_gamma   90.00
#
_symmetry.space_group_name_H-M   'P 1'
#
loop_
_entity.id
_entity.type
_entity.pdbx_description
1 polymer ?
#
loop_
_entity_poly.entity_id
_entity_poly.type
_entity_poly.pdbx_seq_one_letter_code
_entity_poly.pdbx_strand_id
1 'polypeptide(L)'
;MNSITDSLISWLQTFNVSAPHKTVDQLSDGVALAQVLHKIDPDFFDSSWLSKVKTDVGSNWRLKFSNLKKILKAIIDYYNEVLFQQITEFRFPDVGAIAERGSRDEMGRLLQLILGCAVNCSRKQEYIQVIMGLEEAVQHVVMKAIQELITKVDLNEQLKKALDELHATAQAKEQIAQRCHELDMQVTMLQDEKVSLMQENEKLMEKLNHVENLEDPSTPAGRRYQQSQQRIDTLQAEVFKLETAKDELRIKVEFQEKEILNLQEKNEELHKTLNEAQTLKDELDVLRHTSDKVEHYEAAIETYKKKEKKTKHVG
;
A
#
# COMPACT_ATOMS: atom_id res chain seq x y z
N MET A 1 23.44 33.06 -64.94
CA MET A 1 22.73 32.36 -63.84
C MET A 1 22.33 31.00 -64.35
N ASN A 2 22.94 29.93 -63.85
CA ASN A 2 22.56 28.58 -64.24
C ASN A 2 21.18 28.29 -63.63
N SER A 3 20.21 27.92 -64.47
CA SER A 3 18.87 27.55 -63.99
C SER A 3 18.94 26.24 -63.19
N ILE A 4 17.97 25.98 -62.31
CA ILE A 4 17.88 24.71 -61.57
C ILE A 4 17.95 23.50 -62.52
N THR A 5 17.27 23.60 -63.66
CA THR A 5 17.25 22.57 -64.68
C THR A 5 18.64 22.32 -65.27
N ASP A 6 19.42 23.37 -65.56
CA ASP A 6 20.76 23.20 -66.15
C ASP A 6 21.75 22.58 -65.16
N SER A 7 21.70 22.99 -63.89
CA SER A 7 22.53 22.39 -62.84
C SER A 7 22.18 20.92 -62.60
N LEU A 8 20.89 20.58 -62.62
CA LEU A 8 20.44 19.19 -62.49
C LEU A 8 20.78 18.34 -63.72
N ILE A 9 20.76 18.90 -64.92
CA ILE A 9 21.24 18.23 -66.13
C ILE A 9 22.75 17.97 -66.03
N SER A 10 23.54 18.94 -65.54
CA SER A 10 24.98 18.77 -65.31
C SER A 10 25.27 17.63 -64.32
N TRP A 11 24.52 17.57 -63.22
CA TRP A 11 24.58 16.44 -62.28
C TRP A 11 24.18 15.12 -62.97
N LEU A 12 23.09 15.09 -63.75
CA LEU A 12 22.63 13.89 -64.43
C LEU A 12 23.69 13.32 -65.40
N GLN A 13 24.51 14.17 -66.00
CA GLN A 13 25.59 13.75 -66.91
C GLN A 13 26.66 12.90 -66.24
N THR A 14 26.82 12.99 -64.91
CA THR A 14 27.77 12.16 -64.17
C THR A 14 27.45 10.66 -64.22
N PHE A 15 26.20 10.29 -64.52
CA PHE A 15 25.76 8.90 -64.62
C PHE A 15 26.29 8.19 -65.87
N ASN A 16 26.73 8.92 -66.91
CA ASN A 16 27.24 8.35 -68.17
C ASN A 16 26.33 7.24 -68.73
N VAL A 17 25.04 7.55 -68.88
CA VAL A 17 24.05 6.62 -69.46
C VAL A 17 24.12 6.64 -70.99
N SER A 18 23.59 5.61 -71.65
CA SER A 18 23.74 5.44 -73.10
C SER A 18 22.85 6.39 -73.90
N ALA A 19 21.68 6.75 -73.38
CA ALA A 19 20.79 7.68 -74.04
C ALA A 19 21.31 9.13 -73.95
N PRO A 20 21.10 9.98 -74.97
CA PRO A 20 21.47 11.40 -74.92
C PRO A 20 20.78 12.13 -73.75
N HIS A 21 21.51 12.99 -73.03
CA HIS A 21 21.01 13.61 -71.79
C HIS A 21 21.60 15.00 -71.50
N LYS A 22 22.00 15.73 -72.56
CA LYS A 22 22.62 17.06 -72.43
C LYS A 22 21.62 18.22 -72.48
N THR A 23 20.42 17.99 -73.00
CA THR A 23 19.38 19.03 -73.15
C THR A 23 18.02 18.49 -72.73
N VAL A 24 17.08 19.40 -72.43
CA VAL A 24 15.69 19.03 -72.09
C VAL A 24 15.03 18.25 -73.22
N ASP A 25 15.31 18.59 -74.48
CA ASP A 25 14.77 17.86 -75.63
C ASP A 25 15.25 16.41 -75.67
N GLN A 26 16.52 16.16 -75.33
CA GLN A 26 17.08 14.81 -75.24
C GLN A 26 16.50 14.01 -74.06
N LEU A 27 16.14 14.68 -72.97
CA LEU A 27 15.52 14.06 -71.80
C LEU A 27 14.00 13.85 -71.96
N SER A 28 13.37 14.53 -72.91
CA SER A 28 11.91 14.57 -73.06
C SER A 28 11.27 13.23 -73.41
N ASP A 29 12.04 12.26 -73.92
CA ASP A 29 11.55 10.90 -74.18
C ASP A 29 11.57 9.98 -72.96
N GLY A 30 12.21 10.41 -71.87
CA GLY A 30 12.34 9.68 -70.61
C GLY A 30 13.36 8.53 -70.61
N VAL A 31 14.02 8.21 -71.74
CA VAL A 31 14.90 7.02 -71.82
C VAL A 31 16.12 7.20 -70.91
N ALA A 32 16.79 8.35 -70.98
CA ALA A 32 17.93 8.65 -70.11
C ALA A 32 17.53 8.69 -68.63
N LEU A 33 16.36 9.26 -68.31
CA LEU A 33 15.86 9.34 -66.93
C LEU A 33 15.62 7.93 -66.35
N ALA A 34 15.05 7.03 -67.14
CA ALA A 34 14.82 5.66 -66.72
C ALA A 34 16.14 4.89 -66.51
N GLN A 35 17.14 5.09 -67.38
CA GLN A 35 18.46 4.50 -67.20
C GLN A 35 19.17 5.01 -65.93
N VAL A 36 19.01 6.29 -65.61
CA VAL A 36 19.54 6.86 -64.37
C VAL A 36 18.85 6.26 -63.14
N LEU A 37 17.52 6.14 -63.15
CA LEU A 37 16.79 5.50 -62.05
C LEU A 37 17.20 4.03 -61.85
N HIS A 38 17.37 3.27 -62.93
CA HIS A 38 17.92 1.91 -62.87
C HIS A 38 19.33 1.87 -62.26
N LYS A 39 20.18 2.87 -62.56
CA LYS A 39 21.49 2.99 -61.92
C LYS A 39 21.40 3.35 -60.44
N ILE A 40 20.42 4.17 -60.03
CA ILE A 40 20.21 4.59 -58.63
C ILE A 40 19.85 3.39 -57.75
N ASP A 41 18.87 2.61 -58.19
CA ASP A 41 18.40 1.46 -57.43
C ASP A 41 17.94 0.35 -58.39
N PRO A 42 18.83 -0.58 -58.79
CA PRO A 42 18.51 -1.63 -59.74
C PRO A 42 17.58 -2.70 -59.16
N ASP A 43 17.41 -2.75 -57.83
CA ASP A 43 16.50 -3.70 -57.18
C ASP A 43 15.05 -3.26 -57.34
N PHE A 44 14.78 -1.95 -57.22
CA PHE A 44 13.44 -1.39 -57.44
C PHE A 44 13.17 -1.03 -58.90
N PHE A 45 14.08 -0.28 -59.53
CA PHE A 45 13.96 0.14 -60.94
C PHE A 45 14.54 -0.93 -61.86
N ASP A 46 14.09 -2.17 -61.73
CA ASP A 46 14.70 -3.35 -62.36
C ASP A 46 14.68 -3.35 -63.90
N SER A 47 15.34 -4.35 -64.50
CA SER A 47 15.38 -4.49 -65.96
C SER A 47 13.99 -4.72 -66.57
N SER A 48 13.06 -5.33 -65.83
CA SER A 48 11.68 -5.56 -66.27
C SER A 48 10.92 -4.23 -66.39
N TRP A 49 11.05 -3.35 -65.40
CA TRP A 49 10.51 -2.00 -65.42
C TRP A 49 11.15 -1.16 -66.52
N LEU A 50 12.48 -1.18 -66.64
CA LEU A 50 13.21 -0.41 -67.64
C LEU A 50 12.77 -0.79 -69.07
N SER A 51 12.53 -2.08 -69.33
CA SER A 51 12.06 -2.58 -70.64
C SER A 51 10.69 -2.04 -71.07
N LYS A 52 9.89 -1.51 -70.13
CA LYS A 52 8.57 -0.90 -70.41
C LYS A 52 8.70 0.51 -70.98
N VAL A 53 9.86 1.14 -70.87
CA VAL A 53 10.15 2.46 -71.45
C VAL A 53 10.53 2.26 -72.91
N LYS A 54 9.76 2.86 -73.83
CA LYS A 54 10.00 2.69 -75.26
C LYS A 54 11.18 3.55 -75.70
N THR A 55 12.13 2.95 -76.41
CA THR A 55 13.21 3.66 -77.11
C THR A 55 12.74 4.16 -78.48
N ASP A 56 13.53 5.03 -79.11
CA ASP A 56 13.36 5.44 -80.51
C ASP A 56 11.99 6.06 -80.85
N VAL A 57 11.42 6.78 -79.87
CA VAL A 57 10.08 7.40 -79.99
C VAL A 57 10.06 8.66 -80.86
N GLY A 58 11.21 9.18 -81.26
CA GLY A 58 11.36 10.35 -82.13
C GLY A 58 10.62 11.58 -81.61
N SER A 59 9.84 12.23 -82.47
CA SER A 59 9.00 13.40 -82.14
C SER A 59 7.59 13.05 -81.66
N ASN A 60 7.28 11.76 -81.44
CA ASN A 60 5.93 11.35 -81.04
C ASN A 60 5.67 11.67 -79.56
N TRP A 61 5.10 12.85 -79.30
CA TRP A 61 4.83 13.34 -77.94
C TRP A 61 3.95 12.39 -77.12
N ARG A 62 3.05 11.60 -77.73
CA ARG A 62 2.22 10.63 -77.00
C ARG A 62 3.04 9.49 -76.41
N LEU A 63 4.05 9.04 -77.14
CA LEU A 63 4.98 8.01 -76.65
C LEU A 63 5.91 8.58 -75.57
N LYS A 64 6.43 9.79 -75.78
CA LYS A 64 7.18 10.54 -74.76
C LYS A 64 6.39 10.68 -73.46
N PHE A 65 5.14 11.13 -73.55
CA PHE A 65 4.22 11.26 -72.43
C PHE A 65 3.99 9.92 -71.72
N SER A 66 3.78 8.84 -72.47
CA SER A 66 3.61 7.50 -71.90
C SER A 66 4.84 7.04 -71.10
N ASN A 67 6.04 7.30 -71.61
CA ASN A 67 7.29 6.99 -70.90
C ASN A 67 7.43 7.83 -69.62
N LEU A 68 7.29 9.15 -69.72
CA LEU A 68 7.42 10.05 -68.57
C LEU A 68 6.37 9.77 -67.48
N LYS A 69 5.15 9.37 -67.86
CA LYS A 69 4.12 8.96 -66.90
C LYS A 69 4.51 7.71 -66.13
N LYS A 70 5.13 6.72 -66.78
CA LYS A 70 5.65 5.51 -66.11
C LYS A 70 6.78 5.86 -65.15
N ILE A 71 7.67 6.76 -65.57
CA ILE A 71 8.81 7.23 -64.76
C ILE A 71 8.32 7.97 -63.52
N LEU A 72 7.43 8.96 -63.69
CA LEU A 72 6.87 9.71 -62.56
C LEU A 72 6.13 8.78 -61.59
N LYS A 73 5.33 7.84 -62.10
CA LYS A 73 4.65 6.85 -61.26
C LYS A 73 5.66 6.03 -60.45
N ALA A 74 6.69 5.48 -61.10
CA ALA A 74 7.69 4.66 -60.41
C ALA A 74 8.49 5.46 -59.38
N ILE A 75 8.78 6.73 -59.64
CA ILE A 75 9.39 7.62 -58.65
C ILE A 75 8.46 7.76 -57.43
N ILE A 76 7.18 8.06 -57.63
CA ILE A 76 6.21 8.20 -56.53
C ILE A 76 6.10 6.90 -55.73
N ASP A 77 6.02 5.76 -56.41
CA ASP A 77 5.97 4.44 -55.77
C ASP A 77 7.27 4.20 -54.96
N TYR A 78 8.46 4.58 -55.47
CA TYR A 78 9.73 4.48 -54.75
C TYR A 78 9.77 5.33 -53.47
N TYR A 79 9.28 6.58 -53.53
CA TYR A 79 9.21 7.43 -52.34
C TYR A 79 8.34 6.81 -51.25
N ASN A 80 7.19 6.25 -51.62
CA ASN A 80 6.25 5.68 -50.66
C ASN A 80 6.68 4.31 -50.13
N GLU A 81 7.16 3.43 -51.00
CA GLU A 81 7.38 2.01 -50.68
C GLU A 81 8.80 1.70 -50.22
N VAL A 82 9.80 2.45 -50.71
CA VAL A 82 11.22 2.22 -50.39
C VAL A 82 11.75 3.28 -49.44
N LEU A 83 11.51 4.56 -49.74
CA LEU A 83 11.99 5.65 -48.88
C LEU A 83 11.08 5.90 -47.68
N PHE A 84 9.86 5.37 -47.69
CA PHE A 84 8.81 5.62 -46.69
C PHE A 84 8.54 7.11 -46.43
N GLN A 85 8.66 7.90 -47.50
CA GLN A 85 8.56 9.36 -47.51
C GLN A 85 7.34 9.80 -48.31
N GLN A 86 6.39 10.48 -47.67
CA GLN A 86 5.24 11.06 -48.37
C GLN A 86 5.56 12.47 -48.85
N ILE A 87 5.44 12.68 -50.15
CA ILE A 87 5.60 14.00 -50.77
C ILE A 87 4.26 14.74 -50.68
N THR A 88 4.08 15.62 -49.70
CA THR A 88 2.78 16.26 -49.39
C THR A 88 2.62 17.67 -49.98
N GLU A 89 3.69 18.47 -50.02
CA GLU A 89 3.65 19.87 -50.50
C GLU A 89 4.46 20.12 -51.78
N PHE A 90 4.91 19.07 -52.46
CA PHE A 90 5.61 19.21 -53.73
C PHE A 90 4.63 19.29 -54.89
N ARG A 91 4.77 20.33 -55.73
CA ARG A 91 4.07 20.38 -57.01
C ARG A 91 4.68 19.35 -57.95
N PHE A 92 4.00 18.22 -58.16
CA PHE A 92 4.42 17.19 -59.10
C PHE A 92 4.60 17.75 -60.53
N PRO A 93 5.59 17.26 -61.29
CA PRO A 93 5.88 17.75 -62.63
C PRO A 93 4.75 17.42 -63.62
N ASP A 94 4.38 18.40 -64.45
CA ASP A 94 3.48 18.16 -65.58
C ASP A 94 4.26 17.50 -66.73
N VAL A 95 4.23 16.17 -66.74
CA VAL A 95 4.88 15.35 -67.79
C VAL A 95 4.26 15.54 -69.18
N GLY A 96 3.03 16.06 -69.27
CA GLY A 96 2.41 16.44 -70.55
C GLY A 96 3.10 17.66 -71.16
N ALA A 97 3.33 18.69 -70.34
CA ALA A 97 4.07 19.88 -70.76
C ALA A 97 5.52 19.57 -71.18
N ILE A 98 6.18 18.60 -70.53
CA ILE A 98 7.50 18.11 -70.95
C ILE A 98 7.41 17.43 -72.32
N ALA A 99 6.50 16.47 -72.48
CA ALA A 99 6.41 15.64 -73.68
C ALA A 99 6.01 16.43 -74.93
N GLU A 100 5.08 17.39 -74.79
CA GLU A 100 4.50 18.14 -75.90
C GLU A 100 5.32 19.39 -76.24
N ARG A 101 5.81 20.12 -75.23
CA ARG A 101 6.40 21.45 -75.39
C ARG A 101 7.87 21.55 -74.93
N GLY A 102 8.45 20.48 -74.42
CA GLY A 102 9.83 20.51 -73.90
C GLY A 102 9.99 21.44 -72.70
N SER A 103 8.97 21.54 -71.83
CA SER A 103 8.98 22.46 -70.69
C SER A 103 10.20 22.26 -69.78
N ARG A 104 11.07 23.28 -69.70
CA ARG A 104 12.30 23.23 -68.89
C ARG A 104 12.02 23.23 -67.40
N ASP A 105 11.01 23.97 -66.96
CA ASP A 105 10.66 24.06 -65.54
C ASP A 105 10.10 22.74 -65.01
N GLU A 106 9.23 22.09 -65.79
CA GLU A 106 8.66 20.79 -65.42
C GLU A 106 9.71 19.68 -65.49
N MET A 107 10.65 19.75 -66.45
CA MET A 107 11.83 18.87 -66.47
C MET A 107 12.70 19.06 -65.22
N GLY A 108 12.94 20.32 -64.80
CA GLY A 108 13.69 20.62 -63.59
C GLY A 108 13.07 19.97 -62.35
N ARG A 109 11.74 20.04 -62.19
CA ARG A 109 11.03 19.36 -61.10
C ARG A 109 11.12 17.85 -61.17
N LEU A 110 11.01 17.26 -62.36
CA LEU A 110 11.17 15.82 -62.52
C LEU A 110 12.59 15.37 -62.14
N LEU A 111 13.61 16.12 -62.56
CA LEU A 111 15.00 15.87 -62.18
C LEU A 111 15.24 16.04 -60.68
N GLN A 112 14.58 17.00 -60.03
CA GLN A 112 14.65 17.20 -58.58
C GLN A 112 14.11 15.98 -57.81
N LEU A 113 13.04 15.36 -58.30
CA LEU A 113 12.53 14.12 -57.71
C LEU A 113 13.52 12.96 -57.86
N ILE A 114 14.16 12.83 -59.04
CA ILE A 114 15.20 11.81 -59.30
C ILE A 114 16.43 12.04 -58.42
N LEU A 115 16.86 13.31 -58.25
CA LEU A 115 17.91 13.69 -57.32
C LEU A 115 17.57 13.26 -55.89
N GLY A 116 16.34 13.49 -55.46
CA GLY A 116 15.86 13.04 -54.16
C GLY A 116 15.87 11.51 -53.99
N CYS A 117 15.58 10.74 -55.05
CA CYS A 117 15.79 9.29 -55.02
C CYS A 117 17.27 8.96 -54.80
N ALA A 118 18.19 9.59 -55.54
CA ALA A 118 19.62 9.32 -55.43
C ALA A 118 20.19 9.65 -54.03
N VAL A 119 19.80 10.76 -53.41
CA VAL A 119 20.36 11.17 -52.11
C VAL A 119 19.68 10.50 -50.90
N ASN A 120 18.59 9.76 -51.12
CA ASN A 120 17.90 8.99 -50.08
C ASN A 120 17.99 7.47 -50.26
N CYS A 121 18.49 6.97 -51.40
CA CYS A 121 18.65 5.52 -51.62
C CYS A 121 19.70 4.88 -50.70
N SER A 122 19.77 3.54 -50.72
CA SER A 122 20.74 2.76 -49.95
C SER A 122 22.20 3.15 -50.24
N ARG A 123 22.52 3.51 -51.50
CA ARG A 123 23.84 3.94 -51.97
C ARG A 123 24.02 5.46 -51.99
N LYS A 124 23.24 6.23 -51.23
CA LYS A 124 23.27 7.70 -51.22
C LYS A 124 24.65 8.33 -51.06
N GLN A 125 25.56 7.69 -50.31
CA GLN A 125 26.92 8.21 -50.10
C GLN A 125 27.71 8.35 -51.41
N GLU A 126 27.55 7.40 -52.34
CA GLU A 126 28.21 7.46 -53.66
C GLU A 126 27.74 8.68 -54.46
N TYR A 127 26.42 8.92 -54.48
CA TYR A 127 25.83 10.05 -55.19
C TYR A 127 26.14 11.40 -54.54
N ILE A 128 26.16 11.46 -53.20
CA ILE A 128 26.58 12.66 -52.46
C ILE A 128 28.03 13.00 -52.77
N GLN A 129 28.92 12.01 -52.81
CA GLN A 129 30.33 12.22 -53.16
C GLN A 129 30.51 12.72 -54.60
N VAL A 130 29.73 12.19 -55.55
CA VAL A 130 29.70 12.70 -56.93
C VAL A 130 29.24 14.17 -56.98
N ILE A 131 28.21 14.53 -56.21
CA ILE A 131 27.73 15.93 -56.11
C ILE A 131 28.85 16.84 -55.56
N MET A 132 29.59 16.40 -54.55
CA MET A 132 30.73 17.15 -53.99
C MET A 132 31.91 17.33 -54.96
N GLY A 133 31.95 16.57 -56.06
CA GLY A 133 32.93 16.73 -57.13
C GLY A 133 32.51 17.69 -58.25
N LEU A 134 31.26 18.20 -58.23
CA LEU A 134 30.77 19.15 -59.24
C LEU A 134 31.33 20.56 -59.02
N GLU A 135 31.16 21.44 -60.00
CA GLU A 135 31.46 22.86 -59.85
C GLU A 135 30.64 23.48 -58.70
N GLU A 136 31.24 24.34 -57.88
CA GLU A 136 30.63 24.95 -56.69
C GLU A 136 29.27 25.62 -56.98
N ALA A 137 29.15 26.30 -58.13
CA ALA A 137 27.90 26.90 -58.59
C ALA A 137 26.78 25.85 -58.80
N VAL A 138 27.13 24.65 -59.29
CA VAL A 138 26.20 23.53 -59.47
C VAL A 138 25.86 22.91 -58.12
N GLN A 139 26.85 22.71 -57.25
CA GLN A 139 26.65 22.16 -55.90
C GLN A 139 25.62 22.97 -55.10
N HIS A 140 25.75 24.30 -55.10
CA HIS A 140 24.81 25.17 -54.39
C HIS A 140 23.37 25.05 -54.91
N VAL A 141 23.18 24.90 -56.22
CA VAL A 141 21.85 24.75 -56.82
C VAL A 141 21.26 23.36 -56.48
N VAL A 142 22.08 22.31 -56.56
CA VAL A 142 21.70 20.94 -56.17
C VAL A 142 21.33 20.88 -54.69
N MET A 143 22.11 21.52 -53.81
CA MET A 143 21.82 21.59 -52.38
C MET A 143 20.48 22.28 -52.09
N LYS A 144 20.19 23.40 -52.76
CA LYS A 144 18.88 24.07 -52.63
C LYS A 144 17.74 23.18 -53.10
N ALA A 145 17.93 22.43 -54.19
CA ALA A 145 16.95 21.49 -54.70
C ALA A 145 16.66 20.34 -53.72
N ILE A 146 17.70 19.83 -53.03
CA ILE A 146 17.57 18.82 -51.97
C ILE A 146 16.84 19.41 -50.75
N GLN A 147 17.25 20.60 -50.29
CA GLN A 147 16.62 21.25 -49.13
C GLN A 147 15.13 21.49 -49.34
N GLU A 148 14.73 21.98 -50.51
CA GLU A 148 13.32 22.17 -50.86
C GLU A 148 12.53 20.85 -50.83
N LEU A 149 13.17 19.73 -51.16
CA LEU A 149 12.54 18.42 -51.12
C LEU A 149 12.42 17.88 -49.68
N ILE A 150 13.48 18.01 -48.86
CA ILE A 150 13.49 17.53 -47.47
C ILE A 150 12.45 18.26 -46.62
N THR A 151 12.35 19.59 -46.73
CA THR A 151 11.36 20.37 -45.96
C THR A 151 9.93 19.96 -46.25
N LYS A 152 9.65 19.48 -47.47
CA LYS A 152 8.32 19.03 -47.91
C LYS A 152 8.02 17.56 -47.60
N VAL A 153 8.99 16.82 -47.07
CA VAL A 153 8.89 15.38 -46.78
C VAL A 153 8.95 15.09 -45.28
N ASP A 154 9.66 15.91 -44.49
CA ASP A 154 9.94 15.65 -43.06
C ASP A 154 8.85 16.12 -42.08
N LEU A 155 7.88 16.92 -42.55
CA LEU A 155 6.83 17.49 -41.70
C LEU A 155 5.92 16.41 -41.07
N ASN A 156 5.74 15.28 -41.75
CA ASN A 156 4.81 14.24 -41.33
C ASN A 156 5.40 13.31 -40.25
N GLU A 157 6.70 13.01 -40.30
CA GLU A 157 7.35 12.20 -39.25
C GLU A 157 7.45 12.99 -37.94
N GLN A 158 7.76 14.29 -38.04
CA GLN A 158 7.75 15.19 -36.89
C GLN A 158 6.34 15.34 -36.29
N LEU A 159 5.30 15.48 -37.13
CA LEU A 159 3.92 15.56 -36.67
C LEU A 159 3.45 14.26 -36.00
N LYS A 160 3.84 13.09 -36.55
CA LYS A 160 3.50 11.79 -35.96
C LYS A 160 4.16 11.60 -34.59
N LYS A 161 5.46 11.91 -34.46
CA LYS A 161 6.17 11.89 -33.16
C LYS A 161 5.51 12.82 -32.14
N ALA A 162 5.17 14.04 -32.55
CA ALA A 162 4.49 14.99 -31.67
C ALA A 162 3.10 14.49 -31.23
N LEU A 163 2.36 13.81 -32.10
CA LEU A 163 1.06 13.21 -31.77
C LEU A 163 1.19 12.07 -30.76
N ASP A 164 2.19 11.20 -30.96
CA ASP A 164 2.48 10.07 -30.07
C ASP A 164 2.93 10.57 -28.68
N GLU A 165 3.79 11.58 -28.62
CA GLU A 165 4.21 12.24 -27.37
C GLU A 165 3.04 12.92 -26.65
N LEU A 166 2.14 13.58 -27.39
CA LEU A 166 0.95 14.20 -26.83
C LEU A 166 0.02 13.15 -26.21
N HIS A 167 -0.18 12.01 -26.89
CA HIS A 167 -0.99 10.91 -26.38
C HIS A 167 -0.39 10.28 -25.12
N ALA A 168 0.93 10.03 -25.11
CA ALA A 168 1.64 9.53 -23.93
C ALA A 168 1.52 10.50 -22.74
N THR A 169 1.67 11.79 -23.00
CA THR A 169 1.52 12.85 -21.99
C THR A 169 0.09 12.92 -21.44
N ALA A 170 -0.92 12.80 -22.31
CA ALA A 170 -2.32 12.77 -21.90
C ALA A 170 -2.62 11.58 -20.98
N GLN A 171 -2.12 10.38 -21.30
CA GLN A 171 -2.28 9.20 -20.45
C GLN A 171 -1.59 9.36 -19.10
N ALA A 172 -0.36 9.90 -19.06
CA ALA A 172 0.34 10.16 -17.81
C ALA A 172 -0.40 11.16 -16.92
N LYS A 173 -0.98 12.21 -17.52
CA LYS A 173 -1.80 13.20 -16.81
C LYS A 173 -3.05 12.55 -16.19
N GLU A 174 -3.74 11.67 -16.92
CA GLU A 174 -4.92 10.94 -16.42
C GLU A 174 -4.56 10.09 -15.19
N GLN A 175 -3.44 9.35 -15.25
CA GLN A 175 -2.97 8.53 -14.12
C GLN A 175 -2.62 9.38 -12.89
N ILE A 176 -1.98 10.52 -13.08
CA ILE A 176 -1.68 11.45 -11.98
C ILE A 176 -2.98 11.99 -11.39
N ALA A 177 -3.97 12.36 -12.21
CA ALA A 177 -5.25 12.87 -11.73
C ALA A 177 -6.01 11.83 -10.89
N GLN A 178 -6.02 10.56 -11.31
CA GLN A 178 -6.59 9.45 -10.54
C GLN A 178 -5.90 9.29 -9.18
N ARG A 179 -4.56 9.30 -9.15
CA ARG A 179 -3.80 9.19 -7.92
C ARG A 179 -4.01 10.36 -6.97
N CYS A 180 -4.14 11.58 -7.50
CA CYS A 180 -4.50 12.75 -6.70
C CYS A 180 -5.88 12.57 -6.06
N HIS A 181 -6.87 12.09 -6.81
CA HIS A 181 -8.21 11.84 -6.29
C HIS A 181 -8.21 10.77 -5.17
N GLU A 182 -7.46 9.68 -5.34
CA GLU A 182 -7.29 8.65 -4.31
C GLU A 182 -6.63 9.20 -3.03
N LEU A 183 -5.62 10.07 -3.17
CA LEU A 183 -4.98 10.73 -2.04
C LEU A 183 -5.92 11.70 -1.34
N ASP A 184 -6.71 12.47 -2.07
CA ASP A 184 -7.71 13.37 -1.49
C ASP A 184 -8.76 12.59 -0.69
N MET A 185 -9.21 11.44 -1.19
CA MET A 185 -10.11 10.54 -0.45
C MET A 185 -9.46 10.03 0.84
N GLN A 186 -8.20 9.57 0.80
CA GLN A 186 -7.48 9.11 1.99
C GLN A 186 -7.31 10.23 3.02
N VAL A 187 -6.96 11.44 2.58
CA VAL A 187 -6.84 12.61 3.45
C VAL A 187 -8.17 12.92 4.13
N THR A 188 -9.28 12.86 3.38
CA THR A 188 -10.63 13.06 3.93
C THR A 188 -10.96 12.03 5.00
N MET A 189 -10.72 10.74 4.73
CA MET A 189 -10.97 9.66 5.70
C MET A 189 -10.11 9.82 6.98
N LEU A 190 -8.84 10.17 6.83
CA LEU A 190 -7.94 10.42 7.97
C LEU A 190 -8.35 11.67 8.76
N GLN A 191 -8.88 12.70 8.11
CA GLN A 191 -9.42 13.88 8.78
C GLN A 191 -10.67 13.52 9.59
N ASP A 192 -11.58 12.72 9.06
CA ASP A 192 -12.77 12.26 9.76
C ASP A 192 -12.40 11.39 10.98
N GLU A 193 -11.44 10.47 10.83
CA GLU A 193 -10.94 9.64 11.93
C GLU A 193 -10.26 10.51 13.00
N LYS A 194 -9.43 11.47 12.60
CA LYS A 194 -8.81 12.43 13.53
C LYS A 194 -9.85 13.19 14.33
N VAL A 195 -10.92 13.68 13.69
CA VAL A 195 -12.01 14.38 14.39
C VAL A 195 -12.72 13.46 15.37
N SER A 196 -12.99 12.21 14.97
CA SER A 196 -13.61 11.21 15.84
C SER A 196 -12.76 10.91 17.08
N LEU A 197 -11.46 10.67 16.89
CA LEU A 197 -10.51 10.43 17.98
C LEU A 197 -10.33 11.64 18.89
N MET A 198 -10.38 12.87 18.34
CA MET A 198 -10.35 14.09 19.15
C MET A 198 -11.59 14.18 20.06
N GLN A 199 -12.79 13.89 19.53
CA GLN A 199 -14.02 13.86 20.33
C GLN A 199 -14.00 12.78 21.41
N GLU A 200 -13.42 11.61 21.12
CA GLU A 200 -13.27 10.55 22.12
C GLU A 200 -12.28 10.96 23.23
N ASN A 201 -11.14 11.55 22.87
CA ASN A 201 -10.18 12.07 23.84
C ASN A 201 -10.79 13.16 24.73
N GLU A 202 -11.59 14.07 24.17
CA GLU A 202 -12.29 15.09 24.96
C GLU A 202 -13.23 14.46 25.98
N LYS A 203 -14.04 13.47 25.58
CA LYS A 203 -14.92 12.71 26.50
C LYS A 203 -14.13 11.96 27.57
N LEU A 204 -12.97 11.39 27.23
CA LEU A 204 -12.11 10.71 28.18
C LEU A 204 -11.49 11.69 29.18
N MET A 205 -11.05 12.87 28.73
CA MET A 205 -10.57 13.93 29.61
C MET A 205 -11.67 14.45 30.54
N GLU A 206 -12.91 14.63 30.06
CA GLU A 206 -14.04 14.99 30.93
C GLU A 206 -14.29 13.94 32.03
N LYS A 207 -14.25 12.65 31.67
CA LYS A 207 -14.37 11.55 32.64
C LYS A 207 -13.23 11.56 33.65
N LEU A 208 -12.00 11.78 33.20
CA LEU A 208 -10.82 11.85 34.06
C LEU A 208 -10.95 13.02 35.04
N ASN A 209 -11.28 14.21 34.55
CA ASN A 209 -11.54 15.38 35.38
C ASN A 209 -12.67 15.12 36.41
N HIS A 210 -13.70 14.34 36.06
CA HIS A 210 -14.74 13.98 37.02
C HIS A 210 -14.23 13.07 38.15
N VAL A 211 -13.30 12.17 37.84
CA VAL A 211 -12.65 11.28 38.82
C VAL A 211 -11.64 12.05 39.67
N GLU A 212 -10.80 12.91 39.08
CA GLU A 212 -9.86 13.76 39.82
C GLU A 212 -10.59 14.72 40.79
N ASN A 213 -11.81 15.15 40.44
CA ASN A 213 -12.67 15.95 41.32
C ASN A 213 -13.30 15.19 42.50
N LEU A 214 -13.07 13.87 42.65
CA LEU A 214 -13.50 13.11 43.84
C LEU A 214 -12.70 13.48 45.09
N GLU A 215 -11.47 13.97 44.93
CA GLU A 215 -10.63 14.40 46.05
C GLU A 215 -10.84 15.87 46.43
N ASP A 216 -11.51 16.67 45.59
CA ASP A 216 -11.84 18.07 45.87
C ASP A 216 -13.15 18.21 46.69
N PRO A 217 -13.07 18.62 47.98
CA PRO A 217 -14.24 18.79 48.85
C PRO A 217 -15.18 19.92 48.40
N SER A 218 -14.75 20.79 47.50
CA SER A 218 -15.55 21.90 46.97
C SER A 218 -16.65 21.41 46.00
N THR A 219 -16.45 20.24 45.38
CA THR A 219 -17.38 19.68 44.40
C THR A 219 -18.46 18.79 45.04
N PRO A 220 -19.67 18.67 44.46
CA PRO A 220 -20.69 17.77 44.96
C PRO A 220 -20.27 16.28 44.97
N ALA A 221 -19.37 15.88 44.06
CA ALA A 221 -18.84 14.51 43.99
C ALA A 221 -17.83 14.26 45.12
N GLY A 222 -16.88 15.17 45.33
CA GLY A 222 -15.91 15.07 46.42
C GLY A 222 -16.55 15.15 47.81
N ARG A 223 -17.62 15.96 47.99
CA ARG A 223 -18.42 15.93 49.24
C ARG A 223 -19.02 14.56 49.53
N ARG A 224 -19.59 13.87 48.52
CA ARG A 224 -20.15 12.52 48.69
C ARG A 224 -19.06 11.49 48.97
N TYR A 225 -17.91 11.62 48.32
CA TYR A 225 -16.75 10.78 48.56
C TYR A 225 -16.25 10.94 50.01
N GLN A 226 -16.04 12.17 50.47
CA GLN A 226 -15.61 12.46 51.84
C GLN A 226 -16.61 11.96 52.90
N GLN A 227 -17.92 12.12 52.68
CA GLN A 227 -18.95 11.57 53.56
C GLN A 227 -18.90 10.04 53.62
N SER A 228 -18.68 9.39 52.48
CA SER A 228 -18.55 7.93 52.41
C SER A 228 -17.28 7.46 53.14
N GLN A 229 -16.17 8.18 52.97
CA GLN A 229 -14.91 7.92 53.67
C GLN A 229 -15.07 8.06 55.19
N GLN A 230 -15.69 9.15 55.67
CA GLN A 230 -16.00 9.33 57.09
C GLN A 230 -16.88 8.21 57.66
N ARG A 231 -17.83 7.70 56.86
CA ARG A 231 -18.68 6.58 57.26
C ARG A 231 -17.90 5.28 57.36
N ILE A 232 -16.95 5.04 56.45
CA ILE A 232 -16.02 3.90 56.52
C ILE A 232 -15.18 3.99 57.79
N ASP A 233 -14.58 5.14 58.08
CA ASP A 233 -13.73 5.34 59.26
C ASP A 233 -14.53 5.13 60.56
N THR A 234 -15.78 5.62 60.60
CA THR A 234 -16.68 5.43 61.76
C THR A 234 -17.01 3.95 61.97
N LEU A 235 -17.35 3.23 60.89
CA LEU A 235 -17.64 1.80 60.96
C LEU A 235 -16.40 0.98 61.36
N GLN A 236 -15.21 1.35 60.88
CA GLN A 236 -13.96 0.71 61.30
C GLN A 236 -13.69 0.89 62.79
N ALA A 237 -13.90 2.10 63.33
CA ALA A 237 -13.77 2.36 64.76
C ALA A 237 -14.81 1.57 65.59
N GLU A 238 -16.04 1.44 65.09
CA GLU A 238 -17.09 0.65 65.75
C GLU A 238 -16.75 -0.84 65.75
N VAL A 239 -16.26 -1.38 64.63
CA VAL A 239 -15.78 -2.78 64.54
C VAL A 239 -14.66 -3.03 65.55
N PHE A 240 -13.64 -2.17 65.60
CA PHE A 240 -12.54 -2.31 66.56
C PHE A 240 -13.02 -2.29 68.02
N LYS A 241 -13.98 -1.42 68.34
CA LYS A 241 -14.59 -1.35 69.68
C LYS A 241 -15.38 -2.63 70.01
N LEU A 242 -16.15 -3.15 69.06
CA LEU A 242 -16.90 -4.39 69.23
C LEU A 242 -15.98 -5.60 69.38
N GLU A 243 -14.87 -5.65 68.63
CA GLU A 243 -13.85 -6.70 68.77
C GLU A 243 -13.21 -6.69 70.16
N THR A 244 -12.85 -5.51 70.66
CA THR A 244 -12.30 -5.34 72.01
C THR A 244 -13.29 -5.81 73.08
N ALA A 245 -14.55 -5.37 73.00
CA ALA A 245 -15.60 -5.78 73.94
C ALA A 245 -15.90 -7.29 73.88
N LYS A 246 -15.84 -7.88 72.68
CA LYS A 246 -15.98 -9.34 72.49
C LYS A 246 -14.84 -10.08 73.20
N ASP A 247 -13.60 -9.62 73.07
CA ASP A 247 -12.45 -10.26 73.71
C ASP A 247 -12.48 -10.11 75.25
N GLU A 248 -12.93 -8.96 75.77
CA GLU A 248 -13.17 -8.77 77.20
C GLU A 248 -14.24 -9.73 77.75
N LEU A 249 -15.36 -9.87 77.03
CA LEU A 249 -16.42 -10.81 77.40
C LEU A 249 -15.93 -12.26 77.35
N ARG A 250 -15.11 -12.62 76.37
CA ARG A 250 -14.50 -13.95 76.28
C ARG A 250 -13.65 -14.26 77.51
N ILE A 251 -12.78 -13.34 77.93
CA ILE A 251 -11.95 -13.51 79.15
C ILE A 251 -12.85 -13.66 80.38
N LYS A 252 -13.94 -12.88 80.46
CA LYS A 252 -14.89 -12.98 81.59
C LYS A 252 -15.59 -14.34 81.63
N VAL A 253 -15.99 -14.87 80.48
CA VAL A 253 -16.57 -16.22 80.38
C VAL A 253 -15.56 -17.26 80.84
N GLU A 254 -14.33 -17.23 80.35
CA GLU A 254 -13.26 -18.16 80.77
C GLU A 254 -12.98 -18.09 82.29
N PHE A 255 -13.09 -16.91 82.90
CA PHE A 255 -12.98 -16.74 84.35
C PHE A 255 -14.16 -17.36 85.10
N GLN A 256 -15.38 -17.08 84.65
CA GLN A 256 -16.60 -17.62 85.27
C GLN A 256 -16.68 -19.16 85.16
N GLU A 257 -16.22 -19.73 84.04
CA GLU A 257 -16.12 -21.19 83.86
C GLU A 257 -15.17 -21.83 84.89
N LYS A 258 -14.01 -21.21 85.15
CA LYS A 258 -13.08 -21.67 86.20
C LYS A 258 -13.69 -21.56 87.59
N GLU A 259 -14.42 -20.49 87.88
CA GLU A 259 -15.09 -20.31 89.18
C GLU A 259 -16.19 -21.35 89.38
N ILE A 260 -16.97 -21.67 88.34
CA ILE A 260 -17.96 -22.75 88.37
C ILE A 260 -17.28 -24.09 88.66
N LEU A 261 -16.17 -24.40 87.98
CA LEU A 261 -15.43 -25.64 88.21
C LEU A 261 -14.94 -25.75 89.66
N ASN A 262 -14.32 -24.69 90.19
CA ASN A 262 -13.86 -24.66 91.58
C ASN A 262 -15.01 -24.84 92.58
N LEU A 263 -16.18 -24.23 92.32
CA LEU A 263 -17.36 -24.40 93.16
C LEU A 263 -17.93 -25.81 93.07
N GLN A 264 -17.89 -26.44 91.89
CA GLN A 264 -18.29 -27.84 91.71
C GLN A 264 -17.37 -28.79 92.50
N GLU A 265 -16.04 -28.64 92.38
CA GLU A 265 -15.06 -29.43 93.15
C GLU A 265 -15.29 -29.28 94.66
N LYS A 266 -15.49 -28.05 95.13
CA LYS A 266 -15.78 -27.79 96.55
C LYS A 266 -17.09 -28.42 97.00
N ASN A 267 -18.11 -28.43 96.15
CA ASN A 267 -19.38 -29.06 96.44
C ASN A 267 -19.24 -30.59 96.52
N GLU A 268 -18.46 -31.21 95.63
CA GLU A 268 -18.12 -32.64 95.69
C GLU A 268 -17.38 -32.99 96.98
N GLU A 269 -16.42 -32.15 97.41
CA GLU A 269 -15.69 -32.35 98.67
C GLU A 269 -16.62 -32.24 99.90
N LEU A 270 -17.54 -31.28 99.90
CA LEU A 270 -18.56 -31.15 100.94
C LEU A 270 -19.50 -32.37 100.96
N HIS A 271 -19.92 -32.88 99.80
CA HIS A 271 -20.71 -34.11 99.70
C HIS A 271 -19.96 -35.32 100.25
N LYS A 272 -18.66 -35.46 99.95
CA LYS A 272 -17.82 -36.51 100.52
C LYS A 272 -17.76 -36.43 102.05
N THR A 273 -17.51 -35.23 102.57
CA THR A 273 -17.46 -34.98 104.03
C THR A 273 -18.81 -35.28 104.69
N LEU A 274 -19.93 -34.94 104.04
CA LEU A 274 -21.27 -35.25 104.52
C LEU A 274 -21.51 -36.77 104.60
N ASN A 275 -21.11 -37.53 103.58
CA ASN A 275 -21.23 -38.98 103.57
C ASN A 275 -20.35 -39.64 104.65
N GLU A 276 -19.13 -39.13 104.86
CA GLU A 276 -18.26 -39.56 105.96
C GLU A 276 -18.91 -39.29 107.33
N ALA A 277 -19.47 -38.10 107.53
CA ALA A 277 -20.19 -37.75 108.76
C ALA A 277 -21.44 -38.63 108.99
N GLN A 278 -22.17 -38.99 107.94
CA GLN A 278 -23.28 -39.95 108.02
C GLN A 278 -22.80 -41.35 108.42
N THR A 279 -21.71 -41.83 107.83
CA THR A 279 -21.12 -43.13 108.16
C THR A 279 -20.67 -43.17 109.63
N LEU A 280 -19.96 -42.14 110.09
CA LEU A 280 -19.56 -42.01 111.50
C LEU A 280 -20.76 -41.95 112.45
N LYS A 281 -21.87 -41.34 112.01
CA LYS A 281 -23.11 -41.32 112.78
C LYS A 281 -23.71 -42.72 112.91
N ASP A 282 -23.78 -43.48 111.81
CA ASP A 282 -24.27 -44.85 111.84
C ASP A 282 -23.40 -45.75 112.73
N GLU A 283 -22.07 -45.59 112.68
CA GLU A 283 -21.13 -46.27 113.59
C GLU A 283 -21.37 -45.89 115.06
N LEU A 284 -21.60 -44.62 115.36
CA LEU A 284 -21.95 -44.15 116.71
C LEU A 284 -23.27 -44.77 117.21
N ASP A 285 -24.29 -44.87 116.35
CA ASP A 285 -25.56 -45.49 116.71
C ASP A 285 -25.42 -47.00 116.97
N VAL A 286 -24.58 -47.70 116.21
CA VAL A 286 -24.21 -49.10 116.48
C VAL A 286 -23.50 -49.21 117.83
N LEU A 287 -22.51 -48.36 118.09
CA LEU A 287 -21.76 -48.37 119.35
C LEU A 287 -22.67 -48.10 120.55
N ARG A 288 -23.59 -47.13 120.44
CA ARG A 288 -24.60 -46.86 121.47
C ARG A 288 -25.46 -48.09 121.75
N HIS A 289 -25.99 -48.74 120.71
CA HIS A 289 -26.77 -49.96 120.89
C HIS A 289 -25.95 -51.13 121.48
N THR A 290 -24.67 -51.25 121.15
CA THR A 290 -23.78 -52.23 121.81
C THR A 290 -23.50 -51.88 123.25
N SER A 291 -23.35 -50.60 123.59
CA SER A 291 -23.18 -50.11 124.97
C SER A 291 -24.41 -50.45 125.82
N ASP A 292 -25.61 -50.17 125.31
CA ASP A 292 -26.87 -50.52 125.99
C ASP A 292 -26.98 -52.03 126.24
N LYS A 293 -26.53 -52.86 125.28
CA LYS A 293 -26.45 -54.32 125.47
C LYS A 293 -25.44 -54.72 126.54
N VAL A 294 -24.27 -54.08 126.58
CA VAL A 294 -23.25 -54.33 127.61
C VAL A 294 -23.81 -53.97 128.98
N GLU A 295 -24.44 -52.80 129.15
CA GLU A 295 -25.11 -52.42 130.40
C GLU A 295 -26.16 -53.46 130.81
N HIS A 296 -26.94 -53.98 129.85
CA HIS A 296 -27.91 -55.05 130.12
C HIS A 296 -27.25 -56.35 130.58
N TYR A 297 -26.16 -56.77 129.92
CA TYR A 297 -25.39 -57.95 130.32
C TYR A 297 -24.70 -57.77 131.68
N GLU A 298 -24.17 -56.59 131.99
CA GLU A 298 -23.58 -56.26 133.28
C GLU A 298 -24.63 -56.34 134.40
N ALA A 299 -25.81 -55.75 134.20
CA ALA A 299 -26.92 -55.85 135.14
C ALA A 299 -27.37 -57.31 135.36
N ALA A 300 -27.39 -58.13 134.30
CA ALA A 300 -27.68 -59.56 134.38
C ALA A 300 -26.59 -60.31 135.17
N ILE A 301 -25.31 -60.05 134.92
CA ILE A 301 -24.19 -60.62 135.66
C ILE A 301 -24.27 -60.23 137.14
N GLU A 302 -24.61 -58.99 137.46
CA GLU A 302 -24.72 -58.52 138.84
C GLU A 302 -25.88 -59.22 139.58
N THR A 303 -27.01 -59.47 138.91
CA THR A 303 -28.10 -60.28 139.45
C THR A 303 -27.72 -61.75 139.62
N TYR A 304 -26.98 -62.35 138.67
CA TYR A 304 -26.43 -63.70 138.83
C TYR A 304 -25.44 -63.78 140.01
N LYS A 305 -24.52 -62.82 140.15
CA LYS A 305 -23.60 -62.72 141.31
C LYS A 305 -24.35 -62.57 142.64
N LYS A 306 -25.44 -61.79 142.68
CA LYS A 306 -26.31 -61.69 143.87
C LYS A 306 -27.01 -63.02 144.19
N LYS A 307 -27.44 -63.79 143.17
CA LYS A 307 -27.99 -65.13 143.37
C LYS A 307 -26.95 -66.11 143.94
N GLU A 308 -25.72 -66.13 143.42
CA GLU A 308 -24.63 -66.95 143.98
C GLU A 308 -24.28 -66.56 145.43
N LYS A 309 -24.26 -65.25 145.75
CA LYS A 309 -24.03 -64.80 147.14
C LYS A 309 -25.15 -65.23 148.09
N LYS A 310 -26.40 -65.28 147.62
CA LYS A 310 -27.52 -65.83 148.40
C LYS A 310 -27.43 -67.34 148.59
N THR A 311 -26.84 -68.08 147.65
CA THR A 311 -26.62 -69.53 147.80
C THR A 311 -25.48 -69.85 148.77
N LYS A 312 -24.48 -68.96 148.88
CA LYS A 312 -23.35 -69.10 149.83
C LYS A 312 -23.62 -68.64 151.26
N HIS A 313 -24.85 -68.24 151.61
CA HIS A 313 -25.23 -67.80 152.96
C HIS A 313 -26.41 -68.63 153.56
N VAL A 314 -26.66 -69.83 153.02
CA VAL A 314 -27.62 -70.81 153.58
C VAL A 314 -26.92 -72.16 153.86
N GLY A 315 -25.64 -72.13 154.24
CA GLY A 315 -24.86 -73.29 154.65
C GLY A 315 -23.79 -72.89 155.65
#